data_AF-A0A3C1K9T1-F1
#
_entry.id   AF-A0A3C1K9T1-F1
#
_cell.length_a   1.000
_cell.length_b   1.000
_cell.length_c   1.000
_cell.angle_alpha   90.00
_cell.angle_beta   90.00
_cell.angle_gamma   90.00
#
_symmetry.space_group_name_H-M   'P 1'
#
loop_
_entity.id
_entity.type
_entity.pdbx_description
1 polymer ?
#
loop_
_entity_poly.entity_id
_entity_poly.type
_entity_poly.pdbx_seq_one_letter_code
_entity_poly.pdbx_strand_id
1 'polypeptide(L)'
;MSILLGLLLGAGALLVVSPWLWPRTSSTRPTRPLSAPALDRLLAEAGFAARRRRAVVLSALALAAVAASAALLLTGVPVVAAVAALAAAGVPVNLLMAPIIPGLTDHEIERVVAAGADAGATSAGYVLLRLPRELHGLFAAWLECHAPARAD
;
A
#
# COMPACT_ATOMS: atom_id res chain seq x y z
N MET A 1 9.51 1.97 35.02
CA MET A 1 9.03 1.14 33.88
C MET A 1 7.98 1.85 33.02
N SER A 2 7.07 2.65 33.59
CA SER A 2 5.98 3.29 32.83
C SER A 2 6.46 4.36 31.81
N ILE A 3 7.53 5.10 32.12
CA ILE A 3 8.08 6.13 31.23
C ILE A 3 8.73 5.50 29.99
N LEU A 4 9.43 4.38 30.15
CA LEU A 4 10.10 3.67 29.06
C LEU A 4 9.06 3.07 28.09
N LEU A 5 7.97 2.50 28.63
CA LEU A 5 6.84 2.00 27.83
C LEU A 5 6.10 3.13 27.11
N GLY A 6 5.93 4.29 27.75
CA GLY A 6 5.33 5.47 27.13
C GLY A 6 6.16 6.00 25.96
N LEU A 7 7.49 6.05 26.11
CA LEU A 7 8.40 6.47 25.04
C LEU A 7 8.41 5.46 23.88
N LEU A 8 8.39 4.15 24.18
CA LEU A 8 8.37 3.11 23.16
C LEU A 8 7.07 3.13 22.35
N LEU A 9 5.92 3.27 23.01
CA LEU A 9 4.62 3.42 22.34
C LEU A 9 4.51 4.72 21.55
N GLY A 10 5.04 5.82 22.10
CA GLY A 10 5.08 7.11 21.41
C GLY A 10 5.94 7.07 20.14
N ALA A 11 7.12 6.46 20.21
CA ALA A 11 7.99 6.27 19.05
C ALA A 11 7.36 5.34 17.99
N GLY A 12 6.68 4.27 18.42
CA GLY A 12 5.96 3.37 17.52
C GLY A 12 4.80 4.07 16.79
N ALA A 13 3.99 4.86 17.50
CA ALA A 13 2.94 5.66 16.90
C ALA A 13 3.51 6.70 15.91
N LEU A 14 4.63 7.34 16.25
CA LEU A 14 5.29 8.32 15.39
C LEU A 14 5.84 7.67 14.10
N LEU A 15 6.36 6.45 14.18
CA LEU A 15 6.83 5.68 13.02
C LEU A 15 5.67 5.26 12.09
N VAL A 16 4.52 4.88 12.66
CA VAL A 16 3.32 4.55 11.87
C VAL A 16 2.77 5.79 11.15
N VAL A 17 2.90 6.98 11.74
CA VAL A 17 2.40 8.25 11.17
C VAL A 17 3.44 8.94 10.27
N SER A 18 4.73 8.63 10.41
CA SER A 18 5.84 9.22 9.66
C SER A 18 5.66 9.27 8.13
N PRO A 19 5.14 8.22 7.46
CA PRO A 19 4.91 8.26 6.01
C PRO A 19 3.89 9.33 5.57
N TRP A 20 3.02 9.76 6.49
CA TRP A 20 2.01 10.81 6.26
C TRP A 20 2.50 12.21 6.66
N LEU A 21 3.62 12.28 7.39
CA LEU A 21 4.30 13.53 7.79
C LEU A 21 5.38 13.96 6.78
N TRP A 22 5.74 13.10 5.83
CA TRP A 22 6.68 13.45 4.76
C TRP A 22 6.04 14.51 3.83
N PRO A 23 6.76 15.57 3.42
CA PRO A 23 6.23 16.54 2.48
C PRO A 23 5.94 15.84 1.16
N ARG A 24 4.67 15.77 0.77
CA ARG A 24 4.28 15.30 -0.56
C ARG A 24 4.81 16.33 -1.56
N THR A 25 5.82 15.96 -2.33
CA THR A 25 6.17 16.71 -3.54
C THR A 25 4.96 16.68 -4.47
N SER A 26 4.28 17.82 -4.53
CA SER A 26 3.05 18.00 -5.27
C SER A 26 3.36 18.06 -6.77
N SER A 27 3.10 16.97 -7.49
CA SER A 27 2.81 17.07 -8.92
C SER A 27 1.41 17.66 -9.08
N THR A 28 1.34 18.98 -9.28
CA THR A 28 0.09 19.74 -9.40
C THR A 28 -0.58 19.51 -10.75
N ARG A 29 -1.39 18.44 -10.86
CA ARG A 29 -2.48 18.43 -11.84
C ARG A 29 -3.68 19.14 -11.17
N PRO A 30 -4.22 20.23 -11.74
CA PRO A 30 -5.30 20.97 -11.09
C PRO A 30 -6.60 20.15 -11.09
N THR A 31 -6.90 19.48 -9.98
CA THR A 31 -8.25 18.98 -9.69
C THR A 31 -9.08 20.17 -9.18
N ARG A 32 -10.06 20.60 -9.97
CA ARG A 32 -10.99 21.67 -9.57
C ARG A 32 -11.83 21.18 -8.40
N PRO A 33 -11.73 21.76 -7.19
CA PRO A 33 -12.55 21.33 -6.07
C PRO A 33 -14.02 21.61 -6.38
N LEU A 34 -14.88 20.61 -6.18
CA LEU A 34 -16.33 20.82 -6.18
C LEU A 34 -16.64 21.77 -5.02
N SER A 35 -17.19 22.94 -5.36
CA SER A 35 -17.57 23.93 -4.35
C SER A 35 -18.71 23.36 -3.49
N ALA A 36 -18.71 23.70 -2.19
CA ALA A 36 -19.78 23.30 -1.26
C ALA A 36 -21.22 23.46 -1.81
N PRO A 37 -21.58 24.53 -2.57
CA PRO A 37 -22.92 24.65 -3.17
C PRO A 37 -23.19 23.68 -4.32
N ALA A 38 -22.17 23.16 -5.01
CA ALA A 38 -22.34 22.17 -6.07
C ALA A 38 -22.74 20.80 -5.50
N LEU A 39 -22.16 20.41 -4.37
CA LEU A 39 -22.51 19.16 -3.68
C LEU A 39 -23.95 19.20 -3.14
N ASP A 40 -24.38 20.32 -2.57
CA ASP A 40 -25.75 20.47 -2.07
C ASP A 40 -26.78 20.38 -3.21
N ARG A 41 -26.44 20.89 -4.40
CA ARG A 41 -27.27 20.79 -5.61
C ARG A 41 -27.40 19.34 -6.10
N LEU A 42 -26.29 18.61 -6.14
CA LEU A 42 -26.26 17.19 -6.52
C LEU A 42 -27.02 16.30 -5.51
N LEU A 43 -26.91 16.60 -4.21
CA LEU A 43 -27.67 15.88 -3.17
C LEU A 43 -29.17 16.15 -3.27
N ALA A 44 -29.56 17.36 -3.66
CA ALA A 44 -30.97 17.69 -3.92
C ALA A 44 -31.51 17.00 -5.18
N GLU A 45 -30.74 17.01 -6.28
CA GLU A 45 -31.10 16.30 -7.53
C GLU A 45 -31.18 14.78 -7.34
N ALA A 46 -30.33 14.20 -6.50
CA ALA A 46 -30.35 12.77 -6.17
C ALA A 46 -31.44 12.38 -5.14
N GLY A 47 -32.31 13.31 -4.72
CA GLY A 47 -33.41 13.04 -3.80
C GLY A 47 -33.03 12.93 -2.32
N PHE A 48 -31.80 13.31 -1.95
CA PHE A 48 -31.32 13.29 -0.56
C PHE A 48 -31.50 14.63 0.18
N ALA A 49 -32.31 15.55 -0.35
CA ALA A 49 -32.54 16.90 0.18
C ALA A 49 -32.97 16.94 1.67
N ALA A 50 -33.65 15.90 2.16
CA ALA A 50 -34.16 15.82 3.54
C ALA A 50 -33.15 15.23 4.55
N ARG A 51 -32.04 14.63 4.10
CA ARG A 51 -31.02 14.05 5.01
C ARG A 51 -29.92 15.05 5.30
N ARG A 52 -29.53 15.17 6.57
CA ARG A 52 -28.38 16.01 6.98
C ARG A 52 -27.16 15.63 6.14
N ARG A 53 -26.55 16.61 5.45
CA ARG A 53 -25.35 16.43 4.62
C ARG A 53 -24.26 15.57 5.27
N ARG A 54 -24.05 15.75 6.59
CA ARG A 54 -23.13 14.93 7.39
C ARG A 54 -23.51 13.46 7.44
N ALA A 55 -24.79 13.13 7.56
CA ALA A 55 -25.26 11.74 7.57
C ALA A 55 -25.02 11.04 6.22
N VAL A 56 -25.20 11.75 5.10
CA VAL A 56 -24.92 11.19 3.76
C VAL A 56 -23.43 10.98 3.54
N VAL A 57 -22.59 11.96 3.89
CA VAL A 57 -21.14 11.86 3.80
C VAL A 57 -20.60 10.75 4.71
N LEU A 58 -21.09 10.66 5.95
CA LEU A 58 -20.69 9.60 6.89
C LEU A 58 -21.15 8.22 6.43
N SER A 59 -22.35 8.09 5.85
CA SER A 59 -22.80 6.81 5.31
C SER A 59 -22.02 6.37 4.07
N ALA A 60 -21.65 7.31 3.19
CA ALA A 60 -20.82 7.02 2.02
C ALA A 60 -19.40 6.62 2.42
N LEU A 61 -18.81 7.32 3.40
CA LEU A 61 -17.50 6.98 3.96
C LEU A 61 -17.52 5.63 4.67
N ALA A 62 -18.55 5.35 5.47
CA ALA A 62 -18.72 4.06 6.13
C ALA A 62 -18.88 2.93 5.11
N LEU A 63 -19.69 3.12 4.06
CA LEU A 63 -19.87 2.13 3.00
C LEU A 63 -18.56 1.88 2.23
N ALA A 64 -17.79 2.95 1.93
CA ALA A 64 -16.48 2.82 1.28
C ALA A 64 -15.47 2.09 2.18
N ALA A 65 -15.46 2.36 3.49
CA ALA A 65 -14.58 1.69 4.45
C ALA A 65 -14.95 0.21 4.62
N VAL A 66 -16.24 -0.13 4.60
CA VAL A 66 -16.73 -1.51 4.64
C VAL A 66 -16.38 -2.25 3.34
N ALA A 67 -16.56 -1.62 2.17
CA ALA A 67 -16.17 -2.22 0.89
C ALA A 67 -14.65 -2.41 0.77
N ALA A 68 -13.85 -1.44 1.24
CA ALA A 68 -12.39 -1.54 1.27
C ALA A 68 -11.91 -2.62 2.26
N SER A 69 -12.50 -2.68 3.46
CA SER A 69 -12.21 -3.73 4.44
C SER A 69 -12.62 -5.10 3.92
N ALA A 70 -13.77 -5.22 3.27
CA ALA A 70 -14.23 -6.47 2.67
C ALA A 70 -13.33 -6.90 1.51
N ALA A 71 -12.88 -5.98 0.66
CA ALA A 71 -11.88 -6.28 -0.36
C ALA A 71 -10.57 -6.78 0.30
N LEU A 72 -10.03 -6.05 1.28
CA LEU A 72 -8.80 -6.45 1.98
C LEU A 72 -8.91 -7.79 2.73
N LEU A 73 -10.11 -8.14 3.22
CA LEU A 73 -10.37 -9.38 3.97
C LEU A 73 -10.71 -10.58 3.08
N LEU A 74 -11.41 -10.37 1.95
CA LEU A 74 -11.90 -11.44 1.08
C LEU A 74 -10.98 -11.71 -0.10
N THR A 75 -10.20 -10.72 -0.51
CA THR A 75 -9.33 -10.87 -1.66
C THR A 75 -7.88 -10.93 -1.21
N GLY A 76 -7.33 -12.15 -1.21
CA GLY A 76 -5.96 -12.33 -1.68
C GLY A 76 -5.89 -11.88 -3.14
N VAL A 77 -6.02 -10.56 -3.38
CA VAL A 77 -5.91 -9.99 -4.71
C VAL A 77 -4.51 -10.34 -5.17
N PRO A 78 -4.31 -10.99 -6.33
CA PRO A 78 -2.98 -11.05 -6.91
C PRO A 78 -2.53 -9.59 -7.03
N VAL A 79 -1.39 -9.23 -6.42
CA VAL A 79 -0.92 -7.83 -6.29
C VAL A 79 -1.12 -7.01 -7.56
N VAL A 80 -0.94 -7.65 -8.72
CA VAL A 80 -1.21 -7.13 -10.07
C VAL A 80 -2.64 -6.58 -10.28
N ALA A 81 -3.70 -7.26 -9.82
CA ALA A 81 -5.07 -6.77 -9.97
C ALA A 81 -5.37 -5.56 -9.08
N ALA A 82 -4.73 -5.45 -7.92
CA ALA A 82 -4.81 -4.25 -7.08
C ALA A 82 -4.10 -3.07 -7.76
N VAL A 83 -2.93 -3.31 -8.37
CA VAL A 83 -2.22 -2.32 -9.19
C VAL A 83 -3.11 -1.83 -10.33
N ALA A 84 -3.75 -2.74 -11.07
CA ALA A 84 -4.65 -2.40 -12.18
C ALA A 84 -5.85 -1.55 -11.75
N ALA A 85 -6.49 -1.89 -10.62
CA ALA A 85 -7.62 -1.12 -10.10
C ALA A 85 -7.20 0.31 -9.69
N LEU A 86 -6.05 0.45 -9.03
CA LEU A 86 -5.52 1.74 -8.61
C LEU A 86 -5.08 2.60 -9.81
N ALA A 87 -4.41 1.98 -10.79
CA ALA A 87 -4.02 2.63 -12.03
C ALA A 87 -5.25 3.11 -12.83
N ALA A 88 -6.30 2.29 -12.93
CA ALA A 88 -7.55 2.66 -13.58
C ALA A 88 -8.28 3.83 -12.88
N ALA A 89 -8.11 3.96 -11.56
CA ALA A 89 -8.60 5.11 -10.79
C ALA A 89 -7.69 6.37 -10.92
N GLY A 90 -6.62 6.30 -11.71
CA GLY A 90 -5.67 7.40 -11.91
C GLY A 90 -4.73 7.63 -10.74
N VAL A 91 -4.62 6.68 -9.80
CA VAL A 91 -3.69 6.74 -8.67
C VAL A 91 -2.32 6.27 -9.14
N PRO A 92 -1.24 7.07 -8.99
CA PRO A 92 0.12 6.60 -9.29
C PRO A 92 0.50 5.43 -8.38
N VAL A 93 0.95 4.32 -8.98
CA VAL A 93 1.35 3.11 -8.24
C VAL A 93 2.84 2.87 -8.39
N ASN A 94 3.53 2.72 -7.26
CA ASN A 94 4.93 2.31 -7.20
C ASN A 94 5.03 0.89 -6.65
N LEU A 95 5.72 -0.01 -7.35
CA LEU A 95 6.00 -1.35 -6.86
C LEU A 95 7.17 -1.31 -5.89
N LEU A 96 7.07 -1.97 -4.74
CA LEU A 96 8.19 -2.16 -3.83
C LEU A 96 8.47 -3.66 -3.69
N MET A 97 9.60 -4.12 -4.22
CA MET A 97 10.03 -5.51 -4.10
C MET A 97 11.01 -5.68 -2.95
N ALA A 98 10.62 -6.46 -1.94
CA ALA A 98 11.47 -6.75 -0.79
C ALA A 98 11.07 -8.09 -0.12
N PRO A 99 12.05 -8.85 0.40
CA PRO A 99 13.49 -8.68 0.21
C PRO A 99 13.94 -9.23 -1.15
N ILE A 100 14.83 -8.50 -1.83
CA ILE A 100 15.62 -9.06 -2.93
C ILE A 100 16.87 -9.70 -2.33
N ILE A 101 16.97 -11.02 -2.42
CA ILE A 101 18.10 -11.81 -1.96
C ILE A 101 18.77 -12.41 -3.20
N PRO A 102 20.04 -12.05 -3.48
CA PRO A 102 20.78 -12.61 -4.61
C PRO A 102 20.77 -14.15 -4.61
N GLY A 103 20.49 -14.76 -5.76
CA GLY A 103 20.38 -16.21 -5.92
C GLY A 103 19.10 -16.86 -5.38
N LEU A 104 18.22 -16.11 -4.69
CA LEU A 104 17.00 -16.65 -4.10
C LEU A 104 15.72 -16.03 -4.67
N THR A 105 15.65 -14.69 -4.75
CA THR A 105 14.44 -13.96 -5.19
C THR A 105 14.72 -12.94 -6.30
N ASP A 106 15.98 -12.65 -6.57
CA ASP A 106 16.43 -11.73 -7.63
C ASP A 106 15.95 -12.12 -9.04
N HIS A 107 15.93 -13.42 -9.36
CA HIS A 107 15.42 -13.92 -10.64
C HIS A 107 13.93 -13.58 -10.90
N GLU A 108 13.18 -13.22 -9.86
CA GLU A 108 11.76 -12.85 -10.01
C GLU A 108 11.53 -11.40 -10.41
N ILE A 109 12.57 -10.56 -10.32
CA ILE A 109 12.48 -9.10 -10.54
C ILE A 109 11.86 -8.79 -11.90
N GLU A 110 12.40 -9.36 -12.97
CA GLU A 110 11.94 -9.08 -14.34
C GLU A 110 10.47 -9.43 -14.52
N ARG A 111 10.08 -10.63 -14.05
CA ARG A 111 8.71 -11.13 -14.14
C ARG A 111 7.72 -10.24 -13.37
N VAL A 112 8.08 -9.84 -12.16
CA VAL A 112 7.20 -9.04 -11.29
C VAL A 112 7.08 -7.60 -11.79
N VAL A 113 8.19 -6.99 -12.21
CA VAL A 113 8.17 -5.64 -12.77
C VAL A 113 7.38 -5.60 -14.08
N ALA A 114 7.56 -6.57 -14.97
CA ALA A 114 6.78 -6.66 -16.20
C ALA A 114 5.27 -6.76 -15.91
N ALA A 115 4.88 -7.70 -15.04
CA ALA A 115 3.47 -7.87 -14.67
C ALA A 115 2.87 -6.62 -14.02
N GLY A 116 3.63 -5.91 -13.19
CA GLY A 116 3.16 -4.68 -12.57
C GLY A 116 3.10 -3.49 -13.54
N ALA A 117 4.04 -3.40 -14.48
CA ALA A 117 4.01 -2.40 -15.56
C ALA A 117 2.80 -2.62 -16.48
N ASP A 118 2.51 -3.87 -16.86
CA ASP A 118 1.32 -4.24 -17.64
C ASP A 118 0.02 -3.86 -16.91
N ALA A 119 0.03 -3.92 -15.57
CA ALA A 119 -1.08 -3.47 -14.74
C ALA A 119 -1.13 -1.95 -14.50
N GLY A 120 -0.19 -1.17 -15.04
CA GLY A 120 -0.20 0.29 -14.93
C GLY A 120 0.57 0.86 -13.75
N ALA A 121 1.48 0.10 -13.14
CA ALA A 121 2.48 0.69 -12.24
C ALA A 121 3.36 1.69 -12.98
N THR A 122 3.61 2.84 -12.36
CA THR A 122 4.37 3.95 -12.96
C THR A 122 5.85 3.92 -12.60
N SER A 123 6.20 3.19 -11.54
CA SER A 123 7.58 3.06 -11.07
C SER A 123 7.75 1.77 -10.27
N ALA A 124 9.00 1.37 -10.06
CA ALA A 124 9.36 0.27 -9.18
C ALA A 124 10.61 0.63 -8.36
N GLY A 125 10.66 0.16 -7.11
CA GLY A 125 11.81 0.18 -6.23
C GLY A 125 12.03 -1.19 -5.61
N TYR A 126 13.22 -1.40 -5.06
CA TYR A 126 13.58 -2.66 -4.42
C TYR A 126 14.42 -2.45 -3.16
N VAL A 127 14.35 -3.41 -2.25
CA VAL A 127 15.23 -3.48 -1.08
C VAL A 127 16.10 -4.71 -1.22
N LEU A 128 17.39 -4.49 -1.50
CA LEU A 128 18.39 -5.55 -1.56
C LEU A 128 18.81 -5.95 -0.15
N LEU A 129 18.61 -7.21 0.19
CA LEU A 129 19.09 -7.80 1.43
C LEU A 129 20.41 -8.50 1.16
N ARG A 130 21.51 -7.85 1.55
CA ARG A 130 22.83 -8.48 1.55
C ARG A 130 22.99 -9.30 2.83
N LEU A 131 23.21 -10.60 2.68
CA LEU A 131 23.55 -11.49 3.80
C LEU A 131 24.98 -11.19 4.30
N PRO A 132 25.15 -10.81 5.59
CA PRO A 132 26.46 -10.74 6.24
C PRO A 132 27.10 -12.13 6.32
N ARG A 133 28.43 -12.19 6.30
CA ARG A 133 29.18 -13.45 6.30
C ARG A 133 28.97 -14.26 7.58
N GLU A 134 28.74 -13.56 8.68
CA GLU A 134 28.49 -14.09 10.01
C GLU A 134 27.21 -14.95 10.05
N LEU A 135 26.26 -14.67 9.16
CA LEU A 135 25.00 -15.42 9.06
C LEU A 135 25.07 -16.60 8.10
N HIS A 136 26.22 -16.85 7.46
CA HIS A 136 26.33 -17.89 6.43
C HIS A 136 25.95 -19.28 6.96
N GLY A 137 26.46 -19.68 8.15
CA GLY A 137 26.14 -20.98 8.72
C GLY A 137 24.65 -21.14 9.07
N LEU A 138 24.01 -20.09 9.59
CA LEU A 138 22.58 -20.09 9.88
C LEU A 138 21.74 -20.16 8.59
N PHE A 139 22.15 -19.42 7.57
CA PHE A 139 21.46 -19.40 6.29
C PHE A 139 21.59 -20.72 5.55
N ALA A 140 22.76 -21.37 5.56
CA ALA A 140 22.97 -22.69 4.99
C ALA A 140 22.07 -23.75 5.66
N ALA A 141 22.05 -23.80 7.00
CA ALA A 141 21.16 -24.69 7.73
C ALA A 141 19.67 -24.41 7.44
N TRP A 142 19.31 -23.13 7.24
CA TRP A 142 17.95 -22.77 6.83
C TRP A 142 17.62 -23.27 5.42
N LEU A 143 18.54 -23.12 4.46
CA LEU A 143 18.39 -23.59 3.08
C LEU A 143 18.24 -25.12 3.02
N GLU A 144 19.07 -25.87 3.74
CA GLU A 144 18.96 -27.34 3.83
C GLU A 144 17.56 -27.77 4.29
N CYS A 145 16.95 -27.02 5.21
CA CYS A 145 15.63 -27.33 5.76
C CYS A 145 14.47 -26.85 4.87
N HIS A 146 14.56 -25.67 4.25
CA HIS A 146 13.42 -25.01 3.60
C HIS A 146 13.54 -24.86 2.08
N ALA A 147 14.76 -24.90 1.53
CA ALA A 147 15.03 -24.75 0.10
C ALA A 147 16.26 -25.58 -0.33
N PRO A 148 16.23 -26.92 -0.15
CA PRO A 148 17.42 -27.76 -0.29
C PRO A 148 18.04 -27.73 -1.70
N ALA A 149 17.22 -27.51 -2.73
CA ALA A 149 17.69 -27.36 -4.12
C ALA A 149 18.56 -26.10 -4.36
N ARG A 150 18.70 -25.22 -3.35
CA ARG A 150 19.51 -24.00 -3.40
C ARG A 150 20.60 -23.97 -2.31
N ALA A 151 20.83 -25.09 -1.63
CA ALA A 151 21.82 -25.20 -0.54
C ALA A 151 23.25 -25.50 -1.04
N ASP A 152 23.38 -26.11 -2.21
CA ASP A 152 24.64 -26.46 -2.89
C ASP A 152 25.03 -25.41 -3.95
#